data_AF-A0A7Y0PDT4-F1
#
_entry.id   AF-A0A7Y0PDT4-F1
#
_cell.length_a   1.000
_cell.length_b   1.000
_cell.length_c   1.000
_cell.angle_alpha   90.00
_cell.angle_beta   90.00
_cell.angle_gamma   90.00
#
_symmetry.space_group_name_H-M   'P 1'
#
loop_
_entity.id
_entity.type
_entity.pdbx_description
1 polymer ?
#
loop_
_entity_poly.entity_id
_entity_poly.type
_entity_poly.pdbx_seq_one_letter_code
_entity_poly.pdbx_strand_id
1 'polypeptide(L)'
;MTGVGGHADAVARLPGDFTGIAAILHGLLIHEFWADAYGVTLSDADRETVHLRPADKILDAVLAKDPRPFDVAREPEQRVATNCRGFTVVSVALLRAHGVPARARCGFGAYFREGWFEDHWVVEYHDGERWRRGDAQIDGVQGKALGIDFDLSDVGDRFVVAGEAMRLVKAGGVDASRFGLSTINEGGEDWIAGNVARDELALAGVEVLPWDTWEGPGIPEEVFNELRKRSEVLR
;
A
#
# COMPACT_ATOMS: atom_id res chain seq x y z
N MET A 1 2.83 8.82 10.18
CA MET A 1 2.98 8.13 8.89
C MET A 1 1.77 8.32 8.00
N THR A 2 0.55 8.03 8.47
CA THR A 2 -0.71 8.18 7.71
C THR A 2 -1.51 9.43 8.09
N GLY A 3 -0.83 10.57 8.26
CA GLY A 3 -1.46 11.87 8.50
C GLY A 3 -1.41 12.76 7.25
N VAL A 4 -2.39 13.64 7.08
CA VAL A 4 -2.48 14.56 5.93
C VAL A 4 -1.73 15.89 6.13
N GLY A 5 -1.11 16.10 7.30
CA GLY A 5 -0.28 17.27 7.58
C GLY A 5 -1.02 18.60 7.33
N GLY A 6 -0.35 19.54 6.66
CA GLY A 6 -0.90 20.86 6.31
C GLY A 6 -1.98 20.83 5.22
N HIS A 7 -2.36 19.66 4.70
CA HIS A 7 -3.29 19.53 3.58
C HIS A 7 -4.76 19.33 4.00
N ALA A 8 -5.09 19.41 5.29
CA ALA A 8 -6.42 19.11 5.82
C ALA A 8 -7.57 19.81 5.06
N ASP A 9 -7.44 21.11 4.77
CA ASP A 9 -8.47 21.88 4.05
C ASP A 9 -8.64 21.42 2.60
N ALA A 10 -7.55 21.01 1.94
CA ALA A 10 -7.60 20.49 0.58
C ALA A 10 -8.23 19.10 0.55
N VAL A 11 -7.86 18.25 1.52
CA VAL A 11 -8.40 16.89 1.67
C VAL A 11 -9.89 16.93 2.01
N ALA A 12 -10.35 17.84 2.87
CA ALA A 12 -11.76 17.95 3.24
C ALA A 12 -12.72 18.20 2.06
N ARG A 13 -12.20 18.65 0.91
CA ARG A 13 -12.97 18.86 -0.34
C ARG A 13 -12.99 17.65 -1.26
N LEU A 14 -12.21 16.61 -0.97
CA LEU A 14 -12.16 15.38 -1.75
C LEU A 14 -13.31 14.43 -1.36
N PRO A 15 -13.61 13.41 -2.18
CA PRO A 15 -14.50 12.31 -1.79
C PRO A 15 -13.99 11.61 -0.52
N GLY A 16 -14.93 11.25 0.36
CA GLY A 16 -14.64 10.55 1.61
C GLY A 16 -14.76 9.03 1.54
N ASP A 17 -15.12 8.48 0.39
CA ASP A 17 -15.22 7.04 0.14
C ASP A 17 -13.96 6.49 -0.56
N PHE A 18 -13.72 5.18 -0.38
CA PHE A 18 -12.54 4.51 -0.93
C PHE A 18 -12.42 4.65 -2.45
N THR A 19 -13.53 4.49 -3.19
CA THR A 19 -13.52 4.49 -4.66
C THR A 19 -13.14 5.87 -5.20
N GLY A 20 -13.71 6.94 -4.64
CA GLY A 20 -13.35 8.31 -4.99
C GLY A 20 -11.90 8.65 -4.65
N ILE A 21 -11.41 8.17 -3.50
CA ILE A 21 -10.01 8.32 -3.10
C ILE A 21 -9.07 7.58 -4.07
N ALA A 22 -9.34 6.32 -4.40
CA ALA A 22 -8.53 5.56 -5.35
C ALA A 22 -8.47 6.25 -6.72
N ALA A 23 -9.62 6.74 -7.21
CA ALA A 23 -9.70 7.48 -8.47
C ALA A 23 -8.83 8.76 -8.48
N ILE A 24 -8.77 9.48 -7.36
CA ILE A 24 -7.86 10.62 -7.20
C ILE A 24 -6.41 10.15 -7.28
N LEU A 25 -6.05 9.12 -6.52
CA LEU A 25 -4.66 8.65 -6.48
C LEU A 25 -4.17 8.12 -7.81
N HIS A 26 -5.02 7.48 -8.62
CA HIS A 26 -4.69 7.08 -10.00
C HIS A 26 -4.30 8.28 -10.88
N GLY A 27 -4.83 9.48 -10.57
CA GLY A 27 -4.49 10.72 -11.25
C GLY A 27 -3.25 11.44 -10.69
N LEU A 28 -2.75 11.07 -9.52
CA LEU A 28 -1.67 11.78 -8.83
C LEU A 28 -0.38 10.97 -8.68
N LEU A 29 -0.50 9.64 -8.60
CA LEU A 29 0.58 8.72 -8.29
C LEU A 29 0.77 7.73 -9.46
N ILE A 30 2.00 7.24 -9.61
CA ILE A 30 2.34 6.21 -10.61
C ILE A 30 3.24 5.17 -9.96
N HIS A 31 2.92 3.88 -10.15
CA HIS A 31 3.73 2.81 -9.61
C HIS A 31 5.04 2.69 -10.41
N GLU A 32 6.18 2.68 -9.73
CA GLU A 32 7.51 2.84 -10.35
C GLU A 32 7.87 1.75 -11.37
N PHE A 33 7.32 0.53 -11.17
CA PHE A 33 7.47 -0.62 -12.06
C PHE A 33 6.38 -0.74 -13.13
N TRP A 34 5.37 0.13 -13.09
CA TRP A 34 4.32 0.20 -14.12
C TRP A 34 4.46 1.42 -15.03
N ALA A 35 5.41 2.33 -14.77
CA ALA A 35 5.56 3.59 -15.50
C ALA A 35 5.61 3.43 -17.03
N ASP A 36 6.31 2.40 -17.52
CA ASP A 36 6.41 2.11 -18.96
C ASP A 36 5.05 1.79 -19.60
N ALA A 37 4.12 1.19 -18.86
CA ALA A 37 2.76 0.91 -19.35
C ALA A 37 1.95 2.19 -19.61
N TYR A 38 2.39 3.32 -19.05
CA TYR A 38 1.83 4.66 -19.27
C TYR A 38 2.66 5.49 -20.24
N GLY A 39 3.71 4.92 -20.86
CA GLY A 39 4.62 5.65 -21.74
C GLY A 39 5.61 6.57 -21.00
N VAL A 40 5.79 6.37 -19.69
CA VAL A 40 6.65 7.21 -18.85
C VAL A 40 7.95 6.48 -18.55
N THR A 41 9.08 7.10 -18.89
CA THR A 41 10.40 6.67 -18.41
C THR A 41 10.79 7.51 -17.19
N LEU A 42 10.85 6.88 -16.02
CA LEU A 42 11.24 7.55 -14.78
C LEU A 42 12.75 7.76 -14.73
N SER A 43 13.18 8.98 -14.41
CA SER A 43 14.58 9.27 -14.08
C SER A 43 14.92 8.81 -12.66
N ASP A 44 16.21 8.72 -12.33
CA ASP A 44 16.66 8.44 -10.96
C ASP A 44 16.08 9.47 -9.98
N ALA A 45 16.03 10.75 -10.37
CA ALA A 45 15.44 11.82 -9.57
C ALA A 45 13.92 11.63 -9.34
N ASP A 46 13.18 11.08 -10.31
CA ASP A 46 11.77 10.73 -10.08
C ASP A 46 11.65 9.60 -9.05
N ARG A 47 12.55 8.61 -9.12
CA ARG A 47 12.54 7.43 -8.23
C ARG A 47 12.89 7.74 -6.78
N GLU A 48 13.58 8.85 -6.50
CA GLU A 48 13.81 9.31 -5.13
C GLU A 48 12.51 9.46 -4.32
N THR A 49 11.41 9.83 -4.98
CA THR A 49 10.10 9.99 -4.32
C THR A 49 9.51 8.69 -3.80
N VAL A 50 9.94 7.53 -4.32
CA VAL A 50 9.50 6.20 -3.87
C VAL A 50 9.98 5.92 -2.43
N HIS A 51 11.02 6.60 -1.96
CA HIS A 51 11.51 6.52 -0.57
C HIS A 51 10.73 7.38 0.43
N LEU A 52 9.76 8.19 -0.04
CA LEU A 52 8.94 9.02 0.85
C LEU A 52 8.02 8.15 1.71
N ARG A 53 8.20 8.31 3.03
CA ARG A 53 7.52 7.51 4.05
C ARG A 53 6.18 8.14 4.47
N PRO A 54 6.11 9.38 4.97
CA PRO A 54 4.85 9.94 5.44
C PRO A 54 3.92 10.30 4.28
N ALA A 55 2.61 10.10 4.46
CA ALA A 55 1.60 10.43 3.47
C ALA A 55 1.56 11.92 3.12
N ASP A 56 1.72 12.82 4.10
CA ASP A 56 1.83 14.26 3.88
C ASP A 56 3.07 14.63 3.04
N LYS A 57 4.17 13.87 3.13
CA LYS A 57 5.33 14.08 2.28
C LYS A 57 5.13 13.62 0.84
N ILE A 58 4.34 12.57 0.63
CA ILE A 58 3.92 12.18 -0.73
C ILE A 58 2.99 13.27 -1.30
N LEU A 59 2.07 13.81 -0.51
CA LEU A 59 1.19 14.91 -0.93
C LEU A 59 1.95 16.22 -1.20
N ASP A 60 2.95 16.55 -0.38
CA ASP A 60 3.89 17.65 -0.63
C ASP A 60 4.58 17.47 -2.00
N ALA A 61 5.07 16.25 -2.30
CA ALA A 61 5.71 15.95 -3.58
C ALA A 61 4.76 16.09 -4.78
N VAL A 62 3.49 15.70 -4.61
CA VAL A 62 2.45 15.88 -5.65
C VAL A 62 2.28 17.36 -5.97
N LEU A 63 2.13 18.22 -4.95
CA LEU A 63 1.95 19.66 -5.15
C LEU A 63 3.22 20.37 -5.64
N ALA A 64 4.40 19.87 -5.25
CA ALA A 64 5.67 20.38 -5.72
C ALA A 64 5.89 20.10 -7.21
N LYS A 65 5.46 18.92 -7.69
CA LYS A 65 5.51 18.55 -9.11
C LYS A 65 4.46 19.29 -9.92
N ASP A 66 3.24 19.43 -9.39
CA ASP A 66 2.16 20.19 -10.02
C ASP A 66 1.21 20.81 -8.96
N PRO A 67 1.16 22.15 -8.85
CA PRO A 67 0.48 22.84 -7.75
C PRO A 67 -1.05 22.90 -7.89
N ARG A 68 -1.63 22.34 -8.95
CA ARG A 68 -3.09 22.28 -9.10
C ARG A 68 -3.71 21.45 -7.94
N PRO A 69 -5.01 21.61 -7.66
CA PRO A 69 -5.71 20.81 -6.64
C PRO A 69 -5.61 19.28 -6.86
N PHE A 70 -5.76 18.50 -5.78
CA PHE A 70 -5.62 17.03 -5.79
C PHE A 70 -6.71 16.31 -6.61
N ASP A 71 -7.89 16.90 -6.75
CA ASP A 71 -8.99 16.36 -7.57
C ASP A 71 -8.81 16.58 -9.07
N VAL A 72 -7.79 17.33 -9.48
CA VAL A 72 -7.42 17.48 -10.88
C VAL A 72 -6.42 16.38 -11.24
N ALA A 73 -6.79 15.48 -12.14
CA ALA A 73 -5.88 14.45 -12.62
C ALA A 73 -4.65 15.02 -13.34
N ARG A 74 -3.53 14.30 -13.28
CA ARG A 74 -2.28 14.60 -13.96
C ARG A 74 -2.07 13.68 -15.16
N GLU A 75 -1.45 14.22 -16.20
CA GLU A 75 -0.81 13.40 -17.22
C GLU A 75 0.23 12.48 -16.54
N PRO A 76 0.43 11.25 -17.04
CA PRO A 76 1.30 10.26 -16.40
C PRO A 76 2.69 10.78 -16.00
N GLU A 77 3.33 11.59 -16.83
CA GLU A 77 4.66 12.16 -16.59
C GLU A 77 4.69 13.11 -15.38
N GLN A 78 3.54 13.70 -15.03
CA GLN A 78 3.39 14.62 -13.91
C GLN A 78 2.88 13.95 -12.63
N ARG A 79 2.70 12.64 -12.64
CA ARG A 79 2.41 11.86 -11.43
C ARG A 79 3.70 11.64 -10.62
N VAL A 80 3.55 11.50 -9.32
CA VAL A 80 4.67 11.19 -8.40
C VAL A 80 4.90 9.69 -8.39
N ALA A 81 6.16 9.29 -8.56
CA ALA A 81 6.54 7.89 -8.53
C ALA A 81 6.40 7.33 -7.11
N THR A 82 5.81 6.15 -6.99
CA THR A 82 5.66 5.46 -5.72
C THR A 82 5.49 3.96 -5.94
N ASN A 83 5.08 3.22 -4.92
CA ASN A 83 4.73 1.81 -5.00
C ASN A 83 3.40 1.49 -4.28
N CYS A 84 3.00 0.23 -4.24
CA CYS A 84 1.79 -0.26 -3.57
C CYS A 84 1.60 0.31 -2.15
N ARG A 85 2.70 0.39 -1.38
CA ARG A 85 2.71 0.95 -0.02
C ARG A 85 2.41 2.44 -0.02
N GLY A 86 2.94 3.21 -0.97
CA GLY A 86 2.63 4.64 -1.12
C GLY A 86 1.15 4.91 -1.38
N PHE A 87 0.55 4.22 -2.35
CA PHE A 87 -0.89 4.28 -2.62
C PHE A 87 -1.70 3.95 -1.36
N THR A 88 -1.30 2.90 -0.64
CA THR A 88 -1.95 2.45 0.58
C THR A 88 -1.90 3.50 1.70
N VAL A 89 -0.73 4.06 2.02
CA VAL A 89 -0.63 4.99 3.15
C VAL A 89 -1.31 6.33 2.87
N VAL A 90 -1.30 6.80 1.62
CA VAL A 90 -2.04 8.02 1.25
C VAL A 90 -3.53 7.77 1.34
N SER A 91 -4.02 6.63 0.84
CA SER A 91 -5.43 6.25 0.97
C SER A 91 -5.89 6.17 2.43
N VAL A 92 -5.10 5.55 3.32
CA VAL A 92 -5.39 5.50 4.76
C VAL A 92 -5.45 6.90 5.36
N ALA A 93 -4.54 7.79 4.98
CA ALA A 93 -4.52 9.16 5.47
C ALA A 93 -5.76 9.94 5.03
N LEU A 94 -6.16 9.83 3.77
CA LEU A 94 -7.35 10.50 3.23
C LEU A 94 -8.62 9.96 3.88
N LEU A 95 -8.80 8.63 3.96
CA LEU A 95 -9.95 8.01 4.62
C LEU A 95 -10.09 8.46 6.08
N ARG A 96 -8.98 8.45 6.84
CA ARG A 96 -8.97 8.91 8.23
C ARG A 96 -9.30 10.40 8.37
N ALA A 97 -8.87 11.24 7.43
CA ALA A 97 -9.24 12.66 7.42
C ALA A 97 -10.75 12.86 7.21
N HIS A 98 -11.43 11.93 6.53
CA HIS A 98 -12.89 11.89 6.40
C HIS A 98 -13.59 11.12 7.54
N GLY A 99 -12.87 10.74 8.59
CA GLY A 99 -13.44 10.03 9.75
C GLY A 99 -13.69 8.53 9.50
N VAL A 100 -13.21 7.97 8.39
CA VAL A 100 -13.33 6.54 8.10
C VAL A 100 -12.19 5.79 8.80
N PRO A 101 -12.49 4.81 9.68
CA PRO A 101 -11.46 3.94 10.25
C PRO A 101 -10.74 3.18 9.14
N ALA A 102 -9.42 3.36 9.04
CA ALA A 102 -8.58 2.71 8.05
C ALA A 102 -7.18 2.40 8.60
N ARG A 103 -6.55 1.35 8.08
CA ARG A 103 -5.18 0.93 8.38
C ARG A 103 -4.52 0.30 7.15
N ALA A 104 -3.20 0.43 7.05
CA ALA A 104 -2.43 -0.22 6.00
C ALA A 104 -2.22 -1.70 6.36
N ARG A 105 -2.29 -2.57 5.36
CA ARG A 105 -1.99 -4.01 5.50
C ARG A 105 -0.91 -4.42 4.52
N CYS A 106 0.01 -5.26 5.00
CA CYS A 106 1.09 -5.85 4.20
C CYS A 106 0.84 -7.36 4.07
N GLY A 107 1.07 -7.91 2.89
CA GLY A 107 0.70 -9.27 2.56
C GLY A 107 0.86 -9.55 1.08
N PHE A 108 -0.08 -10.29 0.50
CA PHE A 108 0.09 -10.83 -0.82
C PHE A 108 -1.17 -10.82 -1.68
N GLY A 109 -1.08 -10.30 -2.90
CA GLY A 109 -2.14 -10.34 -3.89
C GLY A 109 -2.09 -11.60 -4.74
N ALA A 110 -3.15 -12.42 -4.68
CA ALA A 110 -3.34 -13.63 -5.49
C ALA A 110 -4.00 -13.36 -6.86
N TYR A 111 -3.98 -12.10 -7.31
CA TYR A 111 -4.71 -11.62 -8.51
C TYR A 111 -3.82 -10.94 -9.54
N PHE A 112 -2.53 -10.80 -9.28
CA PHE A 112 -1.57 -10.22 -10.23
C PHE A 112 -1.06 -11.25 -11.25
N ARG A 113 -0.88 -12.49 -10.81
CA ARG A 113 -0.43 -13.60 -11.65
C ARG A 113 -0.96 -14.91 -11.10
N GLU A 114 -1.54 -15.73 -11.99
CA GLU A 114 -2.03 -17.05 -11.62
C GLU A 114 -0.91 -17.92 -11.02
N GLY A 115 -1.21 -18.57 -9.90
CA GLY A 115 -0.27 -19.42 -9.17
C GLY A 115 0.76 -18.68 -8.32
N TRP A 116 0.68 -17.35 -8.23
CA TRP A 116 1.54 -16.50 -7.40
C TRP A 116 0.75 -15.67 -6.40
N PHE A 117 1.39 -15.38 -5.28
CA PHE A 117 0.96 -14.45 -4.26
C PHE A 117 1.98 -13.31 -4.24
N GLU A 118 1.69 -12.23 -4.98
CA GLU A 118 2.63 -11.10 -5.16
C GLU A 118 2.71 -10.25 -3.90
N ASP A 119 3.92 -9.91 -3.43
CA ASP A 119 4.16 -8.94 -2.35
C ASP A 119 3.40 -7.65 -2.63
N HIS A 120 2.50 -7.30 -1.72
CA HIS A 120 1.60 -6.19 -1.95
C HIS A 120 1.11 -5.54 -0.67
N TRP A 121 0.68 -4.29 -0.80
CA TRP A 121 0.07 -3.50 0.26
C TRP A 121 -1.33 -3.07 -0.15
N VAL A 122 -2.27 -3.16 0.78
CA VAL A 122 -3.65 -2.73 0.59
C VAL A 122 -4.15 -1.93 1.79
N VAL A 123 -5.24 -1.20 1.57
CA VAL A 123 -5.96 -0.50 2.63
C VAL A 123 -6.98 -1.46 3.23
N GLU A 124 -7.03 -1.57 4.56
CA GLU A 124 -8.18 -2.13 5.24
C GLU A 124 -8.98 -1.01 5.89
N TYR A 125 -10.24 -0.86 5.50
CA TYR A 125 -11.10 0.26 5.92
C TYR A 125 -12.49 -0.22 6.30
N HIS A 126 -13.19 0.55 7.14
CA HIS A 126 -14.55 0.24 7.56
C HIS A 126 -15.56 0.98 6.67
N ASP A 127 -16.43 0.26 5.96
CA ASP A 127 -17.41 0.86 5.04
C ASP A 127 -18.68 1.39 5.74
N GLY A 128 -18.78 1.21 7.06
CA GLY A 128 -19.95 1.53 7.88
C GLY A 128 -20.66 0.28 8.42
N GLU A 129 -20.44 -0.88 7.79
CA GLU A 129 -21.02 -2.16 8.20
C GLU A 129 -19.94 -3.20 8.58
N ARG A 130 -18.85 -3.25 7.80
CA ARG A 130 -17.76 -4.20 7.99
C ARG A 130 -16.42 -3.63 7.55
N TRP A 131 -15.35 -4.34 7.91
CA TRP A 131 -14.03 -4.11 7.33
C TRP A 131 -13.95 -4.69 5.93
N ARG A 132 -13.38 -3.92 5.00
CA ARG A 132 -13.06 -4.30 3.62
C ARG A 132 -11.59 -4.10 3.35
N ARG A 133 -11.06 -4.82 2.37
CA ARG A 133 -9.69 -4.65 1.86
C ARG A 133 -9.77 -4.06 0.45
N GLY A 134 -9.30 -2.82 0.29
CA GLY A 134 -9.29 -2.12 -0.98
C GLY A 134 -7.87 -1.95 -1.53
N ASP A 135 -7.71 -2.19 -2.83
CA ASP A 135 -6.47 -1.93 -3.56
C ASP A 135 -6.59 -0.62 -4.36
N ALA A 136 -5.90 0.41 -3.89
CA ALA A 136 -5.95 1.75 -4.47
C ALA A 136 -4.89 2.00 -5.56
N GLN A 137 -4.07 0.99 -5.90
CA GLN A 137 -3.03 1.13 -6.91
C GLN A 137 -3.55 0.84 -8.32
N ILE A 138 -4.41 -0.17 -8.45
CA ILE A 138 -4.78 -0.74 -9.74
C ILE A 138 -5.85 0.15 -10.39
N ASP A 139 -5.42 0.90 -11.40
CA ASP A 139 -6.30 1.68 -12.26
C ASP A 139 -6.77 0.87 -13.49
N GLY A 140 -7.44 1.53 -14.44
CA GLY A 140 -7.91 0.87 -15.66
C GLY A 140 -6.81 0.35 -16.59
N VAL A 141 -5.60 0.93 -16.56
CA VAL A 141 -4.46 0.47 -17.37
C VAL A 141 -3.91 -0.82 -16.78
N GLN A 142 -3.60 -0.81 -15.48
CA GLN A 142 -3.12 -2.00 -14.77
C GLN A 142 -4.17 -3.11 -14.77
N GLY A 143 -5.43 -2.78 -14.46
CA GLY A 143 -6.53 -3.75 -14.42
C GLY A 143 -6.72 -4.45 -15.75
N LYS A 144 -6.67 -3.71 -16.88
CA LYS A 144 -6.74 -4.31 -18.22
C LYS A 144 -5.54 -5.20 -18.52
N ALA A 145 -4.33 -4.77 -18.16
CA ALA A 145 -3.11 -5.55 -18.40
C ALA A 145 -3.06 -6.85 -17.57
N LEU A 146 -3.61 -6.81 -16.35
CA LEU A 146 -3.67 -7.93 -15.41
C LEU A 146 -4.93 -8.81 -15.60
N GLY A 147 -5.88 -8.40 -16.43
CA GLY A 147 -7.14 -9.12 -16.64
C GLY A 147 -8.07 -9.08 -15.42
N ILE A 148 -8.02 -8.01 -14.63
CA ILE A 148 -8.86 -7.83 -13.44
C ILE A 148 -10.29 -7.48 -13.88
N ASP A 149 -11.25 -8.30 -13.46
CA ASP A 149 -12.69 -8.16 -13.75
C ASP A 149 -13.55 -8.07 -12.48
N PHE A 150 -12.93 -7.89 -11.32
CA PHE A 150 -13.60 -7.79 -10.02
C PHE A 150 -13.41 -6.42 -9.36
N ASP A 151 -14.20 -6.15 -8.33
CA ASP A 151 -14.19 -4.89 -7.59
C ASP A 151 -12.94 -4.77 -6.69
N LEU A 152 -12.11 -3.77 -6.97
CA LEU A 152 -10.89 -3.47 -6.22
C LEU A 152 -11.15 -2.72 -4.90
N SER A 153 -12.39 -2.28 -4.64
CA SER A 153 -12.79 -1.73 -3.34
C SER A 153 -12.94 -2.81 -2.26
N ASP A 154 -13.14 -4.07 -2.67
CA ASP A 154 -13.16 -5.22 -1.77
C ASP A 154 -12.52 -6.43 -2.46
N VAL A 155 -11.20 -6.54 -2.39
CA VAL A 155 -10.47 -7.67 -2.96
C VAL A 155 -10.72 -8.98 -2.21
N GLY A 156 -11.32 -8.91 -1.00
CA GLY A 156 -11.67 -10.07 -0.19
C GLY A 156 -10.48 -11.02 0.00
N ASP A 157 -10.73 -12.32 -0.15
CA ASP A 157 -9.72 -13.37 0.04
C ASP A 157 -8.70 -13.46 -1.10
N ARG A 158 -8.80 -12.60 -2.12
CA ARG A 158 -7.76 -12.48 -3.15
C ARG A 158 -6.51 -11.79 -2.62
N PHE A 159 -6.61 -11.06 -1.50
CA PHE A 159 -5.44 -10.57 -0.78
C PHE A 159 -5.24 -11.36 0.51
N VAL A 160 -4.12 -12.05 0.62
CA VAL A 160 -3.74 -12.83 1.80
C VAL A 160 -2.86 -11.96 2.69
N VAL A 161 -3.35 -11.61 3.87
CA VAL A 161 -2.54 -10.89 4.87
C VAL A 161 -1.32 -11.73 5.24
N ALA A 162 -0.17 -11.09 5.49
CA ALA A 162 1.08 -11.80 5.77
C ALA A 162 0.99 -12.84 6.91
N GLY A 163 0.33 -12.50 8.01
CA GLY A 163 0.09 -13.43 9.12
C GLY A 163 -0.79 -14.63 8.76
N GLU A 164 -1.70 -14.48 7.78
CA GLU A 164 -2.48 -15.57 7.24
C GLU A 164 -1.64 -16.46 6.31
N ALA A 165 -0.83 -15.87 5.43
CA ALA A 165 0.11 -16.60 4.58
C ALA A 165 1.04 -17.52 5.41
N MET A 166 1.59 -16.99 6.50
CA MET A 166 2.41 -17.75 7.45
C MET A 166 1.66 -18.96 8.04
N ARG A 167 0.37 -18.81 8.38
CA ARG A 167 -0.44 -19.93 8.89
C ARG A 167 -0.73 -20.97 7.81
N LEU A 168 -1.06 -20.53 6.59
CA LEU A 168 -1.35 -21.41 5.46
C LEU A 168 -0.14 -22.28 5.09
N VAL A 169 1.05 -21.68 5.02
CA VAL A 169 2.30 -22.39 4.76
C VAL A 169 2.62 -23.38 5.89
N LYS A 170 2.50 -22.97 7.16
CA LYS A 170 2.72 -23.88 8.30
C LYS A 170 1.74 -25.05 8.37
N ALA A 171 0.53 -24.88 7.85
CA ALA A 171 -0.46 -25.95 7.75
C ALA A 171 -0.17 -26.93 6.59
N GLY A 172 0.85 -26.68 5.75
CA GLY A 172 1.20 -27.49 4.60
C GLY A 172 0.24 -27.36 3.41
N GLY A 173 -0.63 -26.34 3.43
CA GLY A 173 -1.68 -26.17 2.40
C GLY A 173 -1.22 -25.43 1.14
N VAL A 174 -0.06 -24.76 1.19
CA VAL A 174 0.42 -23.89 0.10
C VAL A 174 1.96 -23.92 0.03
N ASP A 175 2.51 -23.85 -1.19
CA ASP A 175 3.94 -23.76 -1.45
C ASP A 175 4.46 -22.35 -1.13
N ALA A 176 5.34 -22.25 -0.12
CA ALA A 176 5.92 -20.97 0.34
C ALA A 176 6.67 -20.23 -0.76
N SER A 177 7.27 -20.94 -1.72
CA SER A 177 8.03 -20.33 -2.83
C SER A 177 7.17 -19.49 -3.77
N ARG A 178 5.83 -19.57 -3.65
CA ARG A 178 4.86 -18.79 -4.41
C ARG A 178 4.50 -17.45 -3.78
N PHE A 179 4.98 -17.15 -2.58
CA PHE A 179 4.77 -15.88 -1.88
C PHE A 179 6.01 -15.00 -2.03
N GLY A 180 5.93 -13.95 -2.84
CA GLY A 180 7.07 -13.08 -3.15
C GLY A 180 6.85 -12.20 -4.38
N LEU A 181 7.88 -12.01 -5.20
CA LEU A 181 7.78 -11.24 -6.45
C LEU A 181 8.03 -12.15 -7.66
N SER A 182 6.98 -12.37 -8.47
CA SER A 182 7.07 -13.33 -9.58
C SER A 182 7.90 -12.83 -10.76
N THR A 183 8.11 -11.52 -10.87
CA THR A 183 8.91 -10.88 -11.94
C THR A 183 10.39 -11.21 -11.82
N ILE A 184 10.87 -11.41 -10.59
CA ILE A 184 12.24 -11.85 -10.28
C ILE A 184 12.30 -13.32 -9.84
N ASN A 185 11.14 -13.99 -9.75
CA ASN A 185 11.00 -15.37 -9.32
C ASN A 185 11.64 -15.62 -7.93
N GLU A 186 11.42 -14.67 -7.02
CA GLU A 186 11.87 -14.75 -5.63
C GLU A 186 10.66 -14.82 -4.70
N GLY A 187 10.82 -15.54 -3.59
CA GLY A 187 9.78 -15.76 -2.59
C GLY A 187 10.22 -16.79 -1.56
N GLY A 188 9.32 -17.14 -0.64
CA GLY A 188 9.61 -18.16 0.38
C GLY A 188 9.27 -17.73 1.80
N GLU A 189 9.61 -18.59 2.76
CA GLU A 189 9.28 -18.38 4.17
C GLU A 189 9.86 -17.09 4.76
N ASP A 190 11.11 -16.74 4.40
CA ASP A 190 11.75 -15.49 4.83
C ASP A 190 11.03 -14.26 4.27
N TRP A 191 10.50 -14.35 3.04
CA TRP A 191 9.72 -13.29 2.42
C TRP A 191 8.41 -13.06 3.18
N ILE A 192 7.74 -14.16 3.55
CA ILE A 192 6.52 -14.15 4.37
C ILE A 192 6.83 -13.57 5.76
N ALA A 193 7.92 -14.00 6.40
CA ALA A 193 8.32 -13.49 7.72
C ALA A 193 8.60 -11.98 7.69
N GLY A 194 9.28 -11.49 6.65
CA GLY A 194 9.48 -10.05 6.44
C GLY A 194 8.17 -9.29 6.29
N ASN A 195 7.23 -9.81 5.50
CA ASN A 195 5.90 -9.23 5.34
C ASN A 195 5.08 -9.26 6.64
N VAL A 196 5.21 -10.30 7.47
CA VAL A 196 4.58 -10.35 8.81
C VAL A 196 5.12 -9.23 9.69
N ALA A 197 6.44 -9.03 9.72
CA ALA A 197 7.03 -7.93 10.47
C ALA A 197 6.51 -6.56 9.99
N ARG A 198 6.42 -6.36 8.68
CA ARG A 198 5.89 -5.12 8.08
C ARG A 198 4.41 -4.88 8.42
N ASP A 199 3.57 -5.92 8.36
CA ASP A 199 2.14 -5.82 8.69
C ASP A 199 1.94 -5.44 10.17
N GLU A 200 2.66 -6.09 11.08
CA GLU A 200 2.61 -5.79 12.53
C GLU A 200 3.05 -4.34 12.82
N LEU A 201 4.11 -3.87 12.15
CA LEU A 201 4.55 -2.47 12.27
C LEU A 201 3.52 -1.50 11.71
N ALA A 202 2.90 -1.82 10.58
CA ALA A 202 1.84 -1.01 9.98
C ALA A 202 0.63 -0.91 10.90
N LEU A 203 0.22 -2.00 11.56
CA LEU A 203 -0.86 -2.01 12.55
C LEU A 203 -0.58 -1.09 13.74
N ALA A 204 0.69 -0.84 14.05
CA ALA A 204 1.11 0.09 15.09
C ALA A 204 1.43 1.51 14.61
N GLY A 205 1.11 1.83 13.34
CA GLY A 205 1.31 3.15 12.75
C GLY A 205 2.75 3.43 12.32
N VAL A 206 3.54 2.37 12.10
CA VAL A 206 4.91 2.42 11.57
C VAL A 206 4.93 1.70 10.22
N GLU A 207 4.32 2.31 9.20
CA GLU A 207 4.29 1.78 7.84
C GLU A 207 5.66 1.96 7.18
N VAL A 208 6.54 0.98 7.35
CA VAL A 208 7.89 0.92 6.76
C VAL A 208 7.87 0.79 5.23
N LEU A 209 9.03 0.89 4.58
CA LEU A 209 9.16 0.68 3.12
C LEU A 209 9.24 -0.81 2.80
N PRO A 210 8.83 -1.25 1.60
CA PRO A 210 8.89 -2.67 1.21
C PRO A 210 10.30 -3.28 1.28
N TRP A 211 11.34 -2.49 1.05
CA TRP A 211 12.75 -2.92 1.12
C TRP A 211 13.41 -2.67 2.49
N ASP A 212 12.68 -2.19 3.50
CA ASP A 212 13.26 -2.14 4.85
C ASP A 212 13.45 -3.58 5.33
N THR A 213 14.69 -3.92 5.64
CA THR A 213 15.09 -5.25 6.13
C THR A 213 15.64 -5.12 7.54
N TRP A 214 15.56 -6.22 8.28
CA TRP A 214 16.15 -6.36 9.60
C TRP A 214 17.04 -7.60 9.53
N GLU A 215 18.29 -7.49 9.97
CA GLU A 215 19.18 -8.63 9.99
C GLU A 215 18.71 -9.64 11.06
N GLY A 216 18.23 -10.81 10.63
CA GLY A 216 17.87 -11.94 11.49
C GLY A 216 16.38 -12.10 11.79
N PRO A 217 15.97 -13.21 12.44
CA PRO A 217 14.58 -13.49 12.76
C PRO A 217 14.12 -12.60 13.92
N GLY A 218 13.65 -11.39 13.63
CA GLY A 218 12.99 -10.55 14.62
C GLY A 218 12.93 -9.07 14.25
N ILE A 219 11.77 -8.47 14.48
CA ILE A 219 11.62 -7.02 14.63
C ILE A 219 12.58 -6.57 15.75
N PRO A 220 13.39 -5.50 15.57
CA PRO A 220 14.32 -5.03 16.59
C PRO A 220 13.64 -4.86 17.95
N GLU A 221 14.30 -5.26 19.03
CA GLU A 221 13.73 -5.25 20.37
C GLU A 221 13.29 -3.84 20.79
N GLU A 222 13.94 -2.78 20.30
CA GLU A 222 13.49 -1.40 20.54
C GLU A 222 12.12 -1.13 19.93
N VAL A 223 11.90 -1.63 18.71
CA VAL A 223 10.64 -1.51 18.00
C VAL A 223 9.57 -2.35 18.70
N PHE A 224 9.86 -3.58 19.08
CA PHE A 224 8.93 -4.43 19.86
C PHE A 224 8.57 -3.80 21.22
N ASN A 225 9.54 -3.20 21.92
CA ASN A 225 9.29 -2.50 23.19
C ASN A 225 8.46 -1.23 23.02
N GLU A 226 8.59 -0.53 21.89
CA GLU A 226 7.75 0.61 21.54
C GLU A 226 6.31 0.17 21.22
N LEU A 227 6.15 -0.95 20.49
CA LEU A 227 4.85 -1.58 20.22
C LEU A 227 4.12 -1.97 21.51
N ARG A 228 4.84 -2.55 22.47
CA ARG A 228 4.29 -2.98 23.77
C ARG A 228 3.85 -1.79 24.64
N LYS A 229 4.64 -0.71 24.66
CA LYS A 229 4.28 0.52 25.39
C LYS A 229 3.01 1.18 24.85
N ARG A 230 2.78 1.10 23.52
CA ARG A 230 1.61 1.71 22.88
C ARG A 230 0.33 0.87 23.01
N SER A 231 0.44 -0.47 23.08
CA SER A 231 -0.72 -1.34 23.30
C SER A 231 -1.27 -1.28 24.73
N GLU A 232 -0.45 -0.92 25.71
CA GLU A 232 -0.87 -0.65 27.09
C GLU A 232 -1.64 0.68 27.23
N VAL A 233 -1.52 1.61 26.26
CA VAL A 233 -2.20 2.92 26.24
C VAL A 233 -3.54 2.88 25.48
N LEU A 234 -3.83 1.80 24.76
CA LEU A 234 -5.05 1.61 23.97
C LEU A 234 -6.04 0.58 24.59
N ARG A 235 -5.87 0.26 25.88
CA ARG A 235 -6.92 -0.35 26.72
C ARG A 235 -7.57 0.70 27.59
#